data_AF-A0A1W6K3V0-F1
#
_entry.id   AF-A0A1W6K3V0-F1
#
_cell.length_a   1.000
_cell.length_b   1.000
_cell.length_c   1.000
_cell.angle_alpha   90.00
_cell.angle_beta   90.00
_cell.angle_gamma   90.00
#
_symmetry.space_group_name_H-M   'P 1'
#
loop_
_entity.id
_entity.type
_entity.pdbx_description
1 polymer ?
#
loop_
_entity_poly.entity_id
_entity_poly.type
_entity_poly.pdbx_seq_one_letter_code
_entity_poly.pdbx_strand_id
1 'polypeptide(L)'
;MGKFDEGLLFKINNKYYIVSFNNLILANGSRYIPPIFPNNDLPGIVSRNLFLRHRNLFKNIIVIGSTDLAIRTAVITNSTLLVKSGTSNFSKKWIEKARDKGIEIIEVDSINVKKFGKKLKIYYLDQEKIVDGIVFSIVKQPRIETVSNLGYEYTFYPNLNIYIPKHDIYGNISENVKIVGGARGIYDELTSYLSGQIIFGKEIDKFTEEIKNSSIYNFYNRNNWKLIDSPYLFGNGYVCECEDIKFKEIMQKINKGYKDVESLKRVTGICTGLCQGKICSYLTGSVTKSDTLITFRSPLYTLW
;
A
#
# COMPACT_ATOMS: atom_id res chain seq x y z
N MET A 1 -4.26 7.82 18.96
CA MET A 1 -5.38 8.34 18.13
C MET A 1 -6.45 7.28 18.02
N GLY A 2 -7.74 7.61 18.08
CA GLY A 2 -8.85 6.66 17.88
C GLY A 2 -10.21 7.27 18.20
N LYS A 3 -11.29 6.66 17.72
CA LYS A 3 -12.67 7.00 18.10
C LYS A 3 -12.99 6.44 19.49
N PHE A 4 -13.53 7.30 20.33
CA PHE A 4 -14.12 6.99 21.63
C PHE A 4 -15.53 7.58 21.66
N ASP A 5 -16.31 7.29 22.70
CA ASP A 5 -17.70 7.76 22.79
C ASP A 5 -17.77 9.29 22.88
N GLU A 6 -16.78 9.92 23.49
CA GLU A 6 -16.68 11.37 23.68
C GLU A 6 -16.16 12.12 22.44
N GLY A 7 -15.61 11.40 21.45
CA GLY A 7 -15.09 11.99 20.21
C GLY A 7 -13.82 11.32 19.69
N LEU A 8 -13.06 12.06 18.89
CA LEU A 8 -11.76 11.60 18.39
C LEU A 8 -10.64 11.96 19.37
N LEU A 9 -10.01 10.94 19.94
CA LEU A 9 -8.84 11.10 20.79
C LEU A 9 -7.59 11.29 19.92
N PHE A 10 -6.81 12.32 20.23
CA PHE A 10 -5.46 12.58 19.69
C PHE A 10 -4.45 12.67 20.83
N LYS A 11 -3.21 12.24 20.56
CA LYS A 11 -2.08 12.52 21.42
C LYS A 11 -1.19 13.51 20.69
N ILE A 12 -0.97 14.68 21.28
CA ILE A 12 -0.06 15.71 20.77
C ILE A 12 0.94 15.98 21.88
N ASN A 13 2.22 15.72 21.61
CA ASN A 13 3.29 15.70 22.62
C ASN A 13 2.90 14.77 23.79
N ASN A 14 2.84 15.29 25.01
CA ASN A 14 2.46 14.54 26.22
C ASN A 14 1.02 14.82 26.67
N LYS A 15 0.17 15.39 25.80
CA LYS A 15 -1.23 15.71 26.13
C LYS A 15 -2.19 14.92 25.26
N TYR A 16 -3.32 14.57 25.87
CA TYR A 16 -4.45 13.92 25.21
C TYR A 16 -5.53 14.96 24.94
N TYR A 17 -6.07 14.95 23.72
CA TYR A 17 -7.13 15.84 23.27
C TYR A 17 -8.28 14.99 22.77
N ILE A 18 -9.48 15.26 23.28
CA ILE A 18 -10.73 14.71 22.73
C ILE A 18 -11.36 15.83 21.93
N VAL A 19 -11.61 15.57 20.64
CA VAL A 19 -12.15 16.54 19.71
C VAL A 19 -13.49 16.03 19.18
N SER A 20 -14.55 16.78 19.46
CA SER A 20 -15.82 16.68 18.74
C SER A 20 -15.74 17.53 17.45
N PHE A 21 -16.44 17.10 16.41
CA PHE A 21 -16.37 17.76 15.11
C PHE A 21 -17.75 17.82 14.46
N ASN A 22 -18.07 18.98 13.88
CA ASN A 22 -19.22 19.11 12.99
C ASN A 22 -18.87 18.70 11.56
N ASN A 23 -17.62 18.96 11.15
CA ASN A 23 -17.08 18.63 9.83
C ASN A 23 -15.72 17.96 9.98
N LEU A 24 -15.44 16.95 9.15
CA LEU A 24 -14.19 16.19 9.18
C LEU A 24 -13.58 16.05 7.79
N ILE A 25 -12.29 16.35 7.67
CA ILE A 25 -11.50 16.09 6.46
C ILE A 25 -10.45 15.03 6.78
N LEU A 26 -10.55 13.88 6.11
CA LEU A 26 -9.62 12.77 6.25
C LEU A 26 -8.47 12.90 5.25
N ALA A 27 -7.28 13.24 5.76
CA ALA A 27 -6.05 13.43 4.99
C ALA A 27 -4.90 12.52 5.51
N ASN A 28 -5.25 11.34 6.04
CA ASN A 28 -4.29 10.44 6.70
C ASN A 28 -3.35 9.68 5.74
N GLY A 29 -3.51 9.84 4.43
CA GLY A 29 -2.59 9.39 3.40
C GLY A 29 -2.60 7.88 3.16
N SER A 30 -1.49 7.38 2.59
CA SER A 30 -1.30 5.97 2.21
C SER A 30 0.02 5.42 2.76
N ARG A 31 0.20 4.10 2.68
CA ARG A 31 1.43 3.40 3.03
C ARG A 31 1.83 2.43 1.93
N TYR A 32 3.12 2.10 1.85
CA TYR A 32 3.58 0.97 1.06
C TYR A 32 3.49 -0.29 1.91
N ILE A 33 2.94 -1.34 1.32
CA ILE A 33 2.89 -2.69 1.90
C ILE A 33 4.07 -3.48 1.28
N PRO A 34 4.85 -4.22 2.09
CA PRO A 34 6.01 -4.95 1.61
C PRO A 34 5.58 -6.14 0.74
N PRO A 35 6.39 -6.52 -0.27
CA PRO A 35 6.20 -7.77 -1.00
C PRO A 35 6.52 -9.01 -0.13
N ILE A 36 6.01 -10.15 -0.56
CA ILE A 36 6.19 -11.46 0.06
C ILE A 36 7.10 -12.30 -0.85
N PHE A 37 8.26 -12.65 -0.32
CA PHE A 37 9.21 -13.60 -0.91
C PHE A 37 10.10 -14.19 0.19
N PRO A 38 10.84 -15.28 -0.06
CA PRO A 38 11.74 -15.86 0.94
C PRO A 38 12.76 -14.84 1.47
N ASN A 39 12.82 -14.72 2.80
CA ASN A 39 13.66 -13.76 3.54
C ASN A 39 13.34 -12.28 3.24
N ASN A 40 12.05 -11.95 3.10
CA ASN A 40 11.59 -10.57 2.89
C ASN A 40 11.71 -9.64 4.12
N ASP A 41 12.12 -10.18 5.26
CA ASP A 41 12.41 -9.50 6.53
C ASP A 41 13.88 -9.05 6.67
N LEU A 42 14.74 -9.39 5.70
CA LEU A 42 16.17 -9.06 5.79
C LEU A 42 16.43 -7.54 5.81
N PRO A 43 17.34 -7.05 6.69
CA PRO A 43 17.79 -5.67 6.65
C PRO A 43 18.34 -5.27 5.28
N GLY A 44 17.92 -4.10 4.78
CA GLY A 44 18.23 -3.62 3.43
C GLY A 44 17.06 -3.75 2.45
N ILE A 45 15.99 -4.46 2.83
CA ILE A 45 14.70 -4.43 2.15
C ILE A 45 13.87 -3.29 2.76
N VAL A 46 13.58 -2.26 1.98
CA VAL A 46 13.00 -1.01 2.50
C VAL A 46 11.89 -0.46 1.62
N SER A 47 10.93 0.19 2.25
CA SER A 47 9.90 0.93 1.50
C SER A 47 10.52 2.11 0.76
N ARG A 48 9.92 2.52 -0.36
CA ARG A 48 10.31 3.76 -1.07
C ARG A 48 10.39 4.98 -0.15
N ASN A 49 9.49 5.13 0.82
CA ASN A 49 9.52 6.26 1.74
C ASN A 49 10.78 6.28 2.62
N LEU A 50 11.19 5.12 3.13
CA LEU A 50 12.41 5.00 3.94
C LEU A 50 13.65 5.24 3.06
N PHE A 51 13.66 4.65 1.86
CA PHE A 51 14.70 4.88 0.87
C PHE A 51 14.87 6.37 0.55
N LEU A 52 13.80 7.11 0.27
CA LEU A 52 13.89 8.54 -0.05
C LEU A 52 14.45 9.38 1.09
N ARG A 53 14.19 9.01 2.35
CA ARG A 53 14.73 9.69 3.54
C ARG A 53 16.22 9.41 3.75
N HIS A 54 16.68 8.22 3.38
CA HIS A 54 18.05 7.77 3.63
C HIS A 54 18.75 7.33 2.33
N ARG A 55 18.50 8.04 1.23
CA ARG A 55 18.96 7.67 -0.11
C ARG A 55 20.45 7.41 -0.17
N ASN A 56 21.24 8.18 0.57
CA ASN A 56 22.69 8.09 0.62
C ASN A 56 23.21 6.73 1.12
N LEU A 57 22.39 5.95 1.84
CA LEU A 57 22.74 4.61 2.33
C LEU A 57 22.63 3.52 1.25
N PHE A 58 22.00 3.81 0.11
CA PHE A 58 21.63 2.84 -0.91
C PHE A 58 22.19 3.28 -2.28
N LYS A 59 23.33 2.72 -2.70
CA LYS A 59 23.96 3.08 -3.98
C LYS A 59 23.46 2.19 -5.12
N ASN A 60 23.63 0.89 -5.01
CA ASN A 60 23.15 -0.10 -5.99
C ASN A 60 21.90 -0.80 -5.45
N ILE A 61 20.75 -0.57 -6.07
CA ILE A 61 19.48 -1.15 -5.63
C ILE A 61 18.78 -1.92 -6.74
N ILE A 62 17.81 -2.75 -6.35
CA ILE A 62 16.71 -3.17 -7.21
C ILE A 62 15.42 -2.52 -6.70
N VAL A 63 14.58 -2.07 -7.62
CA VAL A 63 13.23 -1.59 -7.29
C VAL A 63 12.23 -2.71 -7.56
N ILE A 64 11.26 -2.90 -6.67
CA ILE A 64 10.13 -3.80 -6.90
C ILE A 64 8.84 -2.97 -6.87
N GLY A 65 8.02 -3.04 -7.91
CA GLY A 65 6.66 -2.52 -7.82
C GLY A 65 5.89 -2.40 -9.12
N SER A 66 4.63 -2.01 -8.98
CA SER A 66 3.60 -2.14 -10.02
C SER A 66 2.95 -0.82 -10.42
N THR A 67 3.47 0.32 -9.96
CA THR A 67 2.93 1.66 -10.25
C THR A 67 4.00 2.62 -10.75
N ASP A 68 3.58 3.74 -11.33
CA ASP A 68 4.47 4.81 -11.80
C ASP A 68 5.51 5.28 -10.77
N LEU A 69 5.21 5.18 -9.47
CA LEU A 69 6.16 5.52 -8.42
C LEU A 69 7.36 4.55 -8.37
N ALA A 70 7.18 3.30 -8.78
CA ALA A 70 8.26 2.33 -8.92
C ALA A 70 9.16 2.71 -10.10
N ILE A 71 8.58 3.02 -11.27
CA ILE A 71 9.35 3.52 -12.43
C ILE A 71 10.11 4.79 -12.06
N ARG A 72 9.44 5.77 -11.43
CA ARG A 72 10.09 7.01 -11.02
C ARG A 72 11.27 6.76 -10.09
N THR A 73 11.15 5.79 -9.19
CA THR A 73 12.25 5.40 -8.31
C THR A 73 13.40 4.80 -9.11
N ALA A 74 13.11 3.85 -9.99
CA ALA A 74 14.08 3.20 -10.86
C ALA A 74 14.81 4.20 -11.78
N VAL A 75 14.10 5.17 -12.37
CA VAL A 75 14.68 6.25 -13.18
C VAL A 75 15.63 7.13 -12.36
N ILE A 76 15.25 7.49 -11.14
CA ILE A 76 16.06 8.36 -10.27
C ILE A 76 17.36 7.66 -9.84
N THR A 77 17.35 6.33 -9.74
CA THR A 77 18.48 5.53 -9.26
C THR A 77 19.19 4.74 -10.34
N ASN A 78 18.76 4.86 -11.60
CA ASN A 78 19.22 4.04 -12.72
C ASN A 78 19.25 2.53 -12.38
N SER A 79 18.14 2.01 -11.86
CA SER A 79 18.04 0.65 -11.31
C SER A 79 17.03 -0.21 -12.07
N THR A 80 17.28 -1.51 -12.12
CA THR A 80 16.31 -2.50 -12.62
C THR A 80 15.03 -2.45 -11.79
N LEU A 81 13.88 -2.50 -12.46
CA LEU A 81 12.55 -2.60 -11.87
C LEU A 81 12.00 -4.01 -12.07
N LEU A 82 11.73 -4.72 -10.98
CA LEU A 82 10.99 -5.97 -11.00
C LEU A 82 9.50 -5.69 -10.75
N VAL A 83 8.63 -6.31 -11.55
CA VAL A 83 7.18 -6.22 -11.39
C VAL A 83 6.60 -7.63 -11.38
N LYS A 84 5.57 -7.87 -10.54
CA LYS A 84 4.87 -9.15 -10.55
C LYS A 84 4.12 -9.31 -11.87
N SER A 85 4.38 -10.40 -12.59
CA SER A 85 3.77 -10.70 -13.89
C SER A 85 2.25 -10.46 -13.88
N GLY A 86 1.75 -9.74 -14.90
CA GLY A 86 0.31 -9.45 -15.03
C GLY A 86 -0.27 -8.42 -14.05
N THR A 87 0.55 -7.78 -13.21
CA THR A 87 0.08 -6.79 -12.22
C THR A 87 0.55 -5.36 -12.50
N SER A 88 1.25 -5.13 -13.61
CA SER A 88 1.74 -3.81 -13.99
C SER A 88 0.60 -2.81 -14.18
N ASN A 89 0.73 -1.64 -13.54
CA ASN A 89 -0.18 -0.51 -13.68
C ASN A 89 0.62 0.77 -13.90
N PHE A 90 1.34 0.78 -15.02
CA PHE A 90 2.18 1.88 -15.45
C PHE A 90 1.45 2.72 -16.51
N SER A 91 1.52 4.04 -16.39
CA SER A 91 1.05 4.92 -17.45
C SER A 91 2.01 4.93 -18.63
N LYS A 92 1.48 5.15 -19.84
CA LYS A 92 2.28 5.24 -21.08
C LYS A 92 3.45 6.22 -20.95
N LYS A 93 3.18 7.39 -20.36
CA LYS A 93 4.17 8.44 -20.06
C LYS A 93 5.38 7.92 -19.29
N TRP A 94 5.14 7.12 -18.23
CA TRP A 94 6.24 6.61 -17.42
C TRP A 94 6.96 5.42 -18.07
N ILE A 95 6.25 4.60 -18.86
CA ILE A 95 6.89 3.55 -19.68
C ILE A 95 7.84 4.17 -20.71
N GLU A 96 7.41 5.19 -21.44
CA GLU A 96 8.26 5.93 -22.40
C GLU A 96 9.48 6.52 -21.70
N LYS A 97 9.28 7.19 -20.57
CA LYS A 97 10.38 7.74 -19.78
C LYS A 97 11.35 6.69 -19.25
N ALA A 98 10.88 5.49 -18.92
CA ALA A 98 11.72 4.36 -18.54
C ALA A 98 12.60 3.92 -19.72
N ARG A 99 11.99 3.79 -20.91
CA ARG A 99 12.68 3.44 -22.16
C ARG A 99 13.77 4.45 -22.52
N ASP A 100 13.43 5.75 -22.49
CA ASP A 100 14.38 6.84 -22.79
C ASP A 100 15.58 6.87 -21.84
N LYS A 101 15.39 6.38 -20.62
CA LYS A 101 16.43 6.29 -19.59
C LYS A 101 17.11 4.93 -19.54
N GLY A 102 16.77 3.99 -20.42
CA GLY A 102 17.33 2.64 -20.45
C GLY A 102 17.01 1.82 -19.19
N ILE A 103 15.89 2.11 -18.52
CA ILE A 103 15.47 1.36 -17.33
C ILE A 103 14.87 0.03 -17.76
N GLU A 104 15.51 -1.05 -17.28
CA GLU A 104 15.04 -2.41 -17.47
C GLU A 104 13.85 -2.70 -16.54
N ILE A 105 12.69 -2.98 -17.13
CA ILE A 105 11.48 -3.42 -16.42
C ILE A 105 11.28 -4.91 -16.73
N ILE A 106 11.34 -5.74 -15.69
CA ILE A 106 11.29 -7.20 -15.81
C ILE A 106 10.06 -7.74 -15.08
N GLU A 107 9.21 -8.47 -15.79
CA GLU A 107 8.13 -9.23 -15.16
C GLU A 107 8.68 -10.52 -14.54
N VAL A 108 8.35 -10.76 -13.27
CA VAL A 108 8.81 -11.92 -12.52
C VAL A 108 7.70 -12.51 -11.65
N ASP A 109 7.64 -13.84 -11.55
CA ASP A 109 6.68 -14.53 -10.68
C ASP A 109 7.27 -14.95 -9.35
N SER A 110 8.59 -15.11 -9.29
CA SER A 110 9.31 -15.49 -8.09
C SER A 110 10.61 -14.73 -7.91
N ILE A 111 10.91 -14.44 -6.65
CA ILE A 111 12.17 -13.82 -6.22
C ILE A 111 12.68 -14.60 -5.02
N ASN A 112 14.00 -14.74 -4.87
CA ASN A 112 14.62 -15.22 -3.65
C ASN A 112 15.72 -14.24 -3.23
N VAL A 113 15.87 -14.01 -1.93
CA VAL A 113 16.87 -13.10 -1.38
C VAL A 113 17.68 -13.80 -0.30
N LYS A 114 19.00 -13.62 -0.34
CA LYS A 114 19.92 -14.09 0.70
C LYS A 114 20.78 -12.93 1.18
N LYS A 115 21.20 -12.98 2.44
CA LYS A 115 22.22 -12.08 2.97
C LYS A 115 23.57 -12.40 2.34
N PHE A 116 24.31 -11.37 1.92
CA PHE A 116 25.65 -11.49 1.36
C PHE A 116 26.57 -10.45 2.02
N GLY A 117 27.18 -10.82 3.14
CA GLY A 117 27.94 -9.89 3.97
C GLY A 117 27.06 -8.74 4.48
N LYS A 118 27.42 -7.50 4.10
CA LYS A 118 26.63 -6.27 4.38
C LYS A 118 25.60 -5.95 3.28
N LYS A 119 25.54 -6.76 2.23
CA LYS A 119 24.69 -6.60 1.05
C LYS A 119 23.63 -7.69 0.98
N LEU A 120 22.77 -7.61 -0.02
CA LEU A 120 21.80 -8.62 -0.38
C LEU A 120 22.18 -9.25 -1.71
N LYS A 121 21.95 -10.55 -1.85
CA LYS A 121 22.01 -11.27 -3.12
C LYS A 121 20.59 -11.69 -3.49
N ILE A 122 20.09 -11.17 -4.61
CA ILE A 122 18.74 -11.42 -5.12
C ILE A 122 18.83 -12.30 -6.36
N TYR A 123 17.87 -13.23 -6.46
CA TYR A 123 17.73 -14.20 -7.55
C TYR A 123 16.35 -14.05 -8.19
N TYR A 124 16.30 -13.98 -9.52
CA TYR A 124 15.07 -13.87 -10.32
C TYR A 124 15.36 -14.31 -11.77
N LEU A 125 14.44 -15.04 -12.43
CA LEU A 125 14.59 -15.49 -13.83
C LEU A 125 15.99 -16.05 -14.18
N ASP A 126 16.53 -16.94 -13.32
CA ASP A 126 17.89 -17.50 -13.44
C ASP A 126 19.05 -16.48 -13.41
N GLN A 127 18.76 -15.21 -13.14
CA GLN A 127 19.75 -14.17 -12.87
C GLN A 127 20.05 -14.07 -11.38
N GLU A 128 21.25 -13.59 -11.06
CA GLU A 128 21.63 -13.19 -9.72
C GLU A 128 22.27 -11.80 -9.71
N LYS A 129 21.98 -11.01 -8.67
CA LYS A 129 22.55 -9.68 -8.50
C LYS A 129 22.88 -9.40 -7.04
N ILE A 130 24.02 -8.77 -6.80
CA ILE A 130 24.42 -8.29 -5.47
C ILE A 130 24.07 -6.81 -5.38
N VAL A 131 23.24 -6.44 -4.41
CA VAL A 131 22.70 -5.09 -4.22
C VAL A 131 22.89 -4.61 -2.78
N ASP A 132 23.00 -3.30 -2.60
CA ASP A 132 23.06 -2.67 -1.28
C ASP A 132 21.66 -2.62 -0.62
N GLY A 133 20.59 -2.70 -1.41
CA GLY A 133 19.23 -2.80 -0.91
C GLY A 133 18.20 -3.12 -1.97
N ILE A 134 17.01 -3.47 -1.51
CA ILE A 134 15.82 -3.70 -2.33
C ILE A 134 14.79 -2.66 -1.91
N VAL A 135 14.32 -1.85 -2.86
CA VAL A 135 13.36 -0.78 -2.59
C VAL A 135 12.00 -1.19 -3.12
N PHE A 136 11.03 -1.40 -2.23
CA PHE A 136 9.67 -1.74 -2.64
C PHE A 136 8.76 -0.51 -2.74
N SER A 137 8.00 -0.47 -3.83
CA SER A 137 6.97 0.52 -4.17
C SER A 137 5.83 -0.16 -4.93
N ILE A 138 5.32 -1.29 -4.41
CA ILE A 138 4.32 -2.15 -5.08
C ILE A 138 3.11 -1.35 -5.53
N VAL A 139 2.28 -0.95 -4.56
CA VAL A 139 1.15 -0.04 -4.69
C VAL A 139 1.05 0.76 -3.39
N LYS A 140 0.38 1.92 -3.42
CA LYS A 140 0.13 2.72 -2.22
C LYS A 140 -1.25 2.37 -1.67
N GLN A 141 -1.28 1.68 -0.54
CA GLN A 141 -2.50 1.31 0.18
C GLN A 141 -2.99 2.48 1.04
N PRO A 142 -4.21 3.02 0.80
CA PRO A 142 -4.84 3.97 1.72
C PRO A 142 -4.82 3.50 3.18
N ARG A 143 -4.58 4.42 4.10
CA ARG A 143 -4.68 4.13 5.54
C ARG A 143 -6.14 4.12 5.95
N ILE A 144 -6.83 2.99 5.81
CA ILE A 144 -8.28 2.94 6.07
C ILE A 144 -8.62 2.80 7.55
N GLU A 145 -7.62 2.70 8.43
CA GLU A 145 -7.86 2.37 9.84
C GLU A 145 -8.71 3.44 10.53
N THR A 146 -8.43 4.72 10.29
CA THR A 146 -9.22 5.84 10.82
C THR A 146 -10.64 5.86 10.25
N VAL A 147 -10.77 5.63 8.93
CA VAL A 147 -12.06 5.60 8.22
C VAL A 147 -12.96 4.51 8.81
N SER A 148 -12.43 3.28 8.89
CA SER A 148 -13.14 2.13 9.42
C SER A 148 -13.47 2.27 10.91
N ASN A 149 -12.51 2.76 11.72
CA ASN A 149 -12.72 3.01 13.14
C ASN A 149 -13.77 4.08 13.42
N LEU A 150 -13.95 5.03 12.49
CA LEU A 150 -15.02 6.02 12.54
C LEU A 150 -16.41 5.44 12.22
N GLY A 151 -16.46 4.26 11.60
CA GLY A 151 -17.68 3.60 11.13
C GLY A 151 -17.96 3.83 9.65
N TYR A 152 -17.05 4.44 8.90
CA TYR A 152 -17.22 4.64 7.45
C TYR A 152 -16.75 3.41 6.67
N GLU A 153 -17.47 3.13 5.58
CA GLU A 153 -17.21 1.98 4.74
C GLU A 153 -15.98 2.15 3.83
N TYR A 154 -15.40 1.03 3.46
CA TYR A 154 -14.37 0.92 2.43
C TYR A 154 -14.69 -0.28 1.53
N THR A 155 -13.97 -0.41 0.42
CA THR A 155 -14.15 -1.50 -0.54
C THR A 155 -12.82 -1.99 -1.06
N PHE A 156 -12.74 -3.27 -1.39
CA PHE A 156 -11.63 -3.82 -2.15
C PHE A 156 -11.69 -3.31 -3.60
N TYR A 157 -10.60 -2.71 -4.08
CA TYR A 157 -10.42 -2.27 -5.46
C TYR A 157 -9.51 -3.28 -6.18
N PRO A 158 -10.07 -4.13 -7.06
CA PRO A 158 -9.37 -5.29 -7.59
C PRO A 158 -8.21 -4.95 -8.53
N ASN A 159 -8.29 -3.86 -9.30
CA ASN A 159 -7.28 -3.50 -10.30
C ASN A 159 -5.90 -3.20 -9.69
N LEU A 160 -5.86 -2.87 -8.40
CA LEU A 160 -4.63 -2.58 -7.66
C LEU A 160 -4.46 -3.46 -6.42
N ASN A 161 -5.44 -4.30 -6.09
CA ASN A 161 -5.45 -5.11 -4.87
C ASN A 161 -5.27 -4.25 -3.60
N ILE A 162 -6.01 -3.14 -3.52
CA ILE A 162 -5.98 -2.22 -2.37
C ILE A 162 -7.39 -2.00 -1.82
N TYR A 163 -7.47 -1.57 -0.57
CA TYR A 163 -8.72 -1.16 0.05
C TYR A 163 -8.85 0.36 0.01
N ILE A 164 -9.97 0.87 -0.49
CA ILE A 164 -10.23 2.30 -0.66
C ILE A 164 -11.50 2.66 0.12
N PRO A 165 -11.49 3.74 0.94
CA PRO A 165 -12.71 4.29 1.54
C PRO A 165 -13.77 4.55 0.48
N LYS A 166 -15.05 4.26 0.75
CA LYS A 166 -16.13 4.58 -0.19
C LYS A 166 -16.35 6.09 -0.19
N HIS A 167 -16.16 6.72 -1.34
CA HIS A 167 -16.34 8.15 -1.54
C HIS A 167 -16.62 8.45 -3.03
N ASP A 168 -17.23 9.60 -3.32
CA ASP A 168 -17.43 10.05 -4.70
C ASP A 168 -16.15 10.70 -5.29
N ILE A 169 -16.21 11.08 -6.58
CA ILE A 169 -15.07 11.72 -7.27
C ILE A 169 -14.67 13.07 -6.68
N TYR A 170 -15.52 13.71 -5.88
CA TYR A 170 -15.25 14.98 -5.20
C TYR A 170 -14.71 14.78 -3.77
N GLY A 171 -14.59 13.54 -3.30
CA GLY A 171 -14.10 13.23 -1.96
C GLY A 171 -15.17 13.17 -0.89
N ASN A 172 -16.46 13.12 -1.24
CA ASN A 172 -17.54 13.02 -0.26
C ASN A 172 -17.67 11.59 0.26
N ILE A 173 -17.55 11.40 1.57
CA ILE A 173 -17.95 10.16 2.27
C ILE A 173 -19.39 10.30 2.80
N SER A 174 -19.70 11.45 3.39
CA SER A 174 -21.04 11.84 3.84
C SER A 174 -21.16 13.37 3.75
N GLU A 175 -22.31 13.94 4.13
CA GLU A 175 -22.55 15.40 4.12
C GLU A 175 -21.43 16.18 4.84
N ASN A 176 -21.01 15.69 6.00
CA ASN A 176 -20.05 16.36 6.89
C ASN A 176 -18.64 15.78 6.86
N VAL A 177 -18.40 14.72 6.07
CA VAL A 177 -17.09 14.04 6.04
C VAL A 177 -16.55 13.94 4.62
N LYS A 178 -15.37 14.52 4.44
CA LYS A 178 -14.61 14.53 3.19
C LYS A 178 -13.33 13.71 3.34
N ILE A 179 -12.79 13.23 2.24
CA ILE A 179 -11.50 12.54 2.16
C ILE A 179 -10.66 13.09 1.02
N VAL A 180 -9.36 13.27 1.26
CA VAL A 180 -8.45 13.92 0.31
C VAL A 180 -7.11 13.20 0.20
N GLY A 181 -6.42 13.47 -0.89
CA GLY A 181 -5.06 13.02 -1.16
C GLY A 181 -4.90 11.50 -1.16
N GLY A 182 -3.79 11.01 -0.59
CA GLY A 182 -3.48 9.58 -0.56
C GLY A 182 -4.48 8.70 0.18
N ALA A 183 -5.33 9.27 1.02
CA ALA A 183 -6.41 8.54 1.67
C ALA A 183 -7.45 8.04 0.64
N ARG A 184 -7.50 8.66 -0.56
CA ARG A 184 -8.33 8.26 -1.71
C ARG A 184 -7.69 7.21 -2.61
N GLY A 185 -6.45 6.78 -2.31
CA GLY A 185 -5.64 5.96 -3.22
C GLY A 185 -4.81 6.76 -4.23
N ILE A 186 -4.95 8.08 -4.25
CA ILE A 186 -4.19 8.98 -5.14
C ILE A 186 -2.73 9.05 -4.67
N TYR A 187 -1.80 8.64 -5.52
CA TYR A 187 -0.38 8.64 -5.17
C TYR A 187 0.48 9.69 -5.90
N ASP A 188 -0.05 10.28 -6.97
CA ASP A 188 0.56 11.41 -7.68
C ASP A 188 0.44 12.69 -6.85
N GLU A 189 1.53 13.47 -6.78
CA GLU A 189 1.59 14.65 -5.92
C GLU A 189 0.64 15.77 -6.36
N LEU A 190 0.55 16.04 -7.67
CA LEU A 190 -0.30 17.11 -8.21
C LEU A 190 -1.78 16.77 -8.00
N THR A 191 -2.19 15.57 -8.40
CA THR A 191 -3.56 15.07 -8.21
C THR A 191 -3.94 15.04 -6.73
N SER A 192 -2.99 14.69 -5.85
CA SER A 192 -3.19 14.69 -4.40
C SER A 192 -3.44 16.11 -3.87
N TYR A 193 -2.64 17.09 -4.29
CA TYR A 193 -2.84 18.50 -3.95
C TYR A 193 -4.20 19.01 -4.45
N LEU A 194 -4.51 18.78 -5.73
CA LEU A 194 -5.77 19.20 -6.36
C LEU A 194 -6.98 18.59 -5.66
N SER A 195 -6.91 17.33 -5.23
CA SER A 195 -7.98 16.68 -4.47
C SER A 195 -8.30 17.38 -3.14
N GLY A 196 -7.35 18.12 -2.56
CA GLY A 196 -7.57 18.98 -1.40
C GLY A 196 -8.11 20.36 -1.75
N GLN A 197 -7.93 20.83 -2.98
CA GLN A 197 -8.48 22.10 -3.45
C GLN A 197 -9.96 21.97 -3.83
N ILE A 198 -10.35 20.86 -4.46
CA ILE A 198 -11.72 20.67 -4.94
C ILE A 198 -12.77 20.66 -3.82
N ILE A 199 -12.39 20.25 -2.60
CA ILE A 199 -13.33 20.27 -1.47
C ILE A 199 -13.70 21.69 -1.04
N PHE A 200 -12.95 22.70 -1.49
CA PHE A 200 -13.22 24.12 -1.32
C PHE A 200 -13.73 24.79 -2.61
N GLY A 201 -14.13 24.00 -3.63
CA GLY A 201 -14.63 24.53 -4.89
C GLY A 201 -13.55 25.11 -5.83
N LYS A 202 -12.28 24.79 -5.61
CA LYS A 202 -11.15 25.31 -6.39
C LYS A 202 -10.55 24.25 -7.31
N GLU A 203 -10.04 24.67 -8.47
CA GLU A 203 -9.26 23.83 -9.40
C GLU A 203 -9.99 22.55 -9.87
N ILE A 204 -11.32 22.57 -9.95
CA ILE A 204 -12.14 21.39 -10.26
C ILE A 204 -11.83 20.85 -11.66
N ASP A 205 -11.72 21.71 -12.67
CA ASP A 205 -11.46 21.31 -14.05
C ASP A 205 -10.09 20.63 -14.17
N LYS A 206 -9.07 21.24 -13.56
CA LYS A 206 -7.71 20.70 -13.52
C LYS A 206 -7.64 19.37 -12.78
N PHE A 207 -8.34 19.24 -11.64
CA PHE A 207 -8.44 17.96 -10.95
C PHE A 207 -9.10 16.89 -11.84
N THR A 208 -10.16 17.25 -12.56
CA THR A 208 -10.91 16.34 -13.43
C THR A 208 -10.05 15.83 -14.59
N GLU A 209 -9.18 16.67 -15.13
CA GLU A 209 -8.20 16.27 -16.14
C GLU A 209 -7.14 15.31 -15.56
N GLU A 210 -6.53 15.67 -14.44
CA GLU A 210 -5.47 14.86 -13.82
C GLU A 210 -5.98 13.50 -13.32
N ILE A 211 -7.17 13.46 -12.69
CA ILE A 211 -7.73 12.23 -12.13
C ILE A 211 -8.03 11.20 -13.23
N LYS A 212 -8.44 11.62 -14.43
CA LYS A 212 -8.70 10.75 -15.59
C LYS A 212 -7.46 9.98 -16.05
N ASN A 213 -6.29 10.57 -15.86
CA ASN A 213 -5.00 9.98 -16.21
C ASN A 213 -4.39 9.16 -15.06
N SER A 214 -5.05 9.10 -13.89
CA SER A 214 -4.57 8.37 -12.73
C SER A 214 -5.00 6.90 -12.75
N SER A 215 -4.22 6.04 -12.09
CA SER A 215 -4.54 4.61 -11.92
C SER A 215 -5.79 4.33 -11.09
N ILE A 216 -6.29 5.34 -10.38
CA ILE A 216 -7.50 5.24 -9.57
C ILE A 216 -8.73 5.77 -10.29
N TYR A 217 -8.64 6.28 -11.53
CA TYR A 217 -9.82 6.75 -12.25
C TYR A 217 -10.91 5.68 -12.36
N ASN A 218 -10.51 4.45 -12.69
CA ASN A 218 -11.42 3.31 -12.80
C ASN A 218 -12.08 2.91 -11.48
N PHE A 219 -11.59 3.39 -10.33
CA PHE A 219 -12.32 3.22 -9.07
C PHE A 219 -13.70 3.89 -9.13
N TYR A 220 -13.80 5.06 -9.77
CA TYR A 220 -15.06 5.80 -9.93
C TYR A 220 -15.95 5.25 -11.05
N ASN A 221 -15.46 4.31 -11.86
CA ASN A 221 -16.22 3.63 -12.90
C ASN A 221 -16.17 2.11 -12.69
N ARG A 222 -17.11 1.57 -11.90
CA ARG A 222 -17.14 0.16 -11.49
C ARG A 222 -17.13 -0.85 -12.63
N ASN A 223 -17.64 -0.49 -13.80
CA ASN A 223 -17.64 -1.36 -14.98
C ASN A 223 -16.23 -1.67 -15.50
N ASN A 224 -15.23 -0.90 -15.08
CA ASN A 224 -13.82 -1.08 -15.46
C ASN A 224 -13.00 -1.85 -14.41
N TRP A 225 -13.67 -2.49 -13.42
CA TRP A 225 -12.98 -3.24 -12.39
C TRP A 225 -12.48 -4.57 -12.94
N LYS A 226 -11.16 -4.75 -12.95
CA LYS A 226 -10.47 -5.95 -13.43
C LYS A 226 -9.81 -6.65 -12.25
N LEU A 227 -10.21 -7.90 -12.02
CA LEU A 227 -9.53 -8.76 -11.05
C LEU A 227 -8.13 -9.10 -11.57
N ILE A 228 -7.13 -8.81 -10.75
CA ILE A 228 -5.74 -9.22 -10.95
C ILE A 228 -5.23 -9.99 -9.74
N ASP A 229 -4.17 -10.76 -9.95
CA ASP A 229 -3.45 -11.43 -8.88
C ASP A 229 -2.83 -10.43 -7.91
N SER A 230 -2.46 -10.92 -6.73
CA SER A 230 -1.83 -10.08 -5.72
C SER A 230 -0.48 -9.55 -6.25
N PRO A 231 -0.28 -8.22 -6.32
CA PRO A 231 0.99 -7.64 -6.77
C PRO A 231 2.11 -7.79 -5.72
N TYR A 232 1.79 -8.34 -4.54
CA TYR A 232 2.73 -8.53 -3.44
C TYR A 232 3.36 -9.92 -3.45
N LEU A 233 2.83 -10.90 -4.20
CA LEU A 233 3.26 -12.29 -4.11
C LEU A 233 4.37 -12.65 -5.10
N PHE A 234 5.57 -12.89 -4.57
CA PHE A 234 6.76 -13.34 -5.29
C PHE A 234 7.34 -14.65 -4.71
N GLY A 235 6.60 -15.33 -3.84
CA GLY A 235 7.02 -16.60 -3.23
C GLY A 235 6.52 -16.76 -1.80
N ASN A 236 7.20 -17.61 -1.03
CA ASN A 236 6.86 -17.86 0.37
C ASN A 236 7.77 -17.06 1.32
N GLY A 237 7.23 -15.96 1.84
CA GLY A 237 7.88 -15.09 2.82
C GLY A 237 7.02 -14.85 4.06
N TYR A 238 7.46 -13.93 4.92
CA TYR A 238 6.65 -13.41 6.01
C TYR A 238 5.50 -12.58 5.48
N VAL A 239 4.30 -12.85 6.01
CA VAL A 239 3.11 -12.02 5.81
C VAL A 239 2.93 -11.11 7.03
N CYS A 240 3.26 -11.59 8.23
CA CYS A 240 3.28 -10.82 9.46
C CYS A 240 4.61 -11.01 10.19
N GLU A 241 5.50 -10.02 10.05
CA GLU A 241 6.78 -10.01 10.77
C GLU A 241 6.60 -9.87 12.29
N CYS A 242 5.52 -9.23 12.76
CA CYS A 242 5.28 -9.06 14.19
C CYS A 242 4.98 -10.38 14.93
N GLU A 243 4.47 -11.38 14.22
CA GLU A 243 4.00 -12.66 14.78
C GLU A 243 4.72 -13.85 14.11
N ASP A 244 5.76 -13.59 13.32
CA ASP A 244 6.53 -14.57 12.54
C ASP A 244 5.70 -15.50 11.61
N ILE A 245 4.57 -15.01 11.08
CA ILE A 245 3.66 -15.81 10.25
C ILE A 245 4.06 -15.75 8.78
N LYS A 246 4.27 -16.92 8.16
CA LYS A 246 4.63 -17.06 6.74
C LYS A 246 3.43 -17.31 5.83
N PHE A 247 3.61 -17.01 4.54
CA PHE A 247 2.56 -17.14 3.53
C PHE A 247 2.03 -18.57 3.39
N LYS A 248 2.91 -19.57 3.46
CA LYS A 248 2.52 -20.99 3.45
C LYS A 248 1.51 -21.35 4.55
N GLU A 249 1.61 -20.73 5.73
CA GLU A 249 0.73 -21.02 6.87
C GLU A 249 -0.66 -20.45 6.62
N ILE A 250 -0.73 -19.25 6.05
CA ILE A 250 -1.99 -18.66 5.58
C ILE A 250 -2.65 -19.56 4.53
N MET A 251 -1.89 -20.01 3.52
CA MET A 251 -2.43 -20.89 2.48
C MET A 251 -2.92 -22.23 3.03
N GLN A 252 -2.21 -22.82 4.00
CA GLN A 252 -2.66 -24.05 4.68
C GLN A 252 -4.02 -23.87 5.36
N LYS A 253 -4.28 -22.71 5.98
CA LYS A 253 -5.59 -22.42 6.61
C LYS A 253 -6.65 -22.13 5.56
N ILE A 254 -6.32 -21.42 4.48
CA ILE A 254 -7.25 -21.22 3.35
C ILE A 254 -7.71 -22.56 2.77
N ASN A 255 -6.79 -23.50 2.57
CA ASN A 255 -7.11 -24.85 2.10
C ASN A 255 -7.98 -25.66 3.07
N LYS A 256 -8.00 -25.30 4.36
CA LYS A 256 -8.90 -25.86 5.38
C LYS A 256 -10.28 -25.19 5.43
N GLY A 257 -10.53 -24.18 4.59
CA GLY A 257 -11.83 -23.53 4.46
C GLY A 257 -11.94 -22.13 5.08
N TYR A 258 -10.87 -21.58 5.67
CA TYR A 258 -10.88 -20.21 6.20
C TYR A 258 -10.67 -19.19 5.07
N LYS A 259 -11.73 -18.47 4.67
CA LYS A 259 -11.75 -17.67 3.42
C LYS A 259 -11.59 -16.15 3.61
N ASP A 260 -11.60 -15.66 4.84
CA ASP A 260 -11.60 -14.22 5.14
C ASP A 260 -10.50 -13.86 6.15
N VAL A 261 -10.18 -12.56 6.24
CA VAL A 261 -9.07 -12.09 7.07
C VAL A 261 -9.34 -12.26 8.56
N GLU A 262 -10.61 -12.14 8.99
CA GLU A 262 -11.01 -12.24 10.40
C GLU A 262 -10.96 -13.68 10.92
N SER A 263 -11.33 -14.67 10.10
CA SER A 263 -11.15 -16.08 10.43
C SER A 263 -9.67 -16.48 10.45
N LEU A 264 -8.89 -16.03 9.46
CA LEU A 264 -7.44 -16.27 9.42
C LEU A 264 -6.72 -15.67 10.64
N LYS A 265 -7.10 -14.45 11.07
CA LYS A 265 -6.64 -13.83 12.32
C LYS A 265 -6.85 -14.74 13.53
N ARG A 266 -8.05 -15.29 13.70
CA ARG A 266 -8.39 -16.14 14.87
C ARG A 266 -7.60 -17.44 14.91
N VAL A 267 -7.28 -18.03 13.75
CA VAL A 267 -6.67 -19.37 13.69
C VAL A 267 -5.16 -19.37 13.47
N THR A 268 -4.56 -18.21 13.23
CA THR A 268 -3.10 -18.06 13.04
C THR A 268 -2.45 -17.03 13.96
N GLY A 269 -3.22 -16.09 14.54
CA GLY A 269 -2.66 -14.93 15.23
C GLY A 269 -2.26 -13.79 14.29
N ILE A 270 -2.49 -13.89 12.97
CA ILE A 270 -2.17 -12.78 12.07
C ILE A 270 -2.93 -11.52 12.47
N CYS A 271 -2.29 -10.36 12.34
CA CYS A 271 -2.81 -9.04 12.70
C CYS A 271 -2.89 -8.69 14.20
N THR A 272 -2.41 -9.55 15.11
CA THR A 272 -2.44 -9.25 16.56
C THR A 272 -1.21 -8.53 17.11
N GLY A 273 -0.13 -8.46 16.32
CA GLY A 273 1.13 -7.88 16.78
C GLY A 273 1.12 -6.36 16.94
N LEU A 274 2.28 -5.78 17.25
CA LEU A 274 2.44 -4.35 17.57
C LEU A 274 1.91 -3.39 16.50
N CYS A 275 1.96 -3.78 15.22
CA CYS A 275 1.41 -2.95 14.15
C CYS A 275 -0.12 -2.95 14.08
N GLN A 276 -0.80 -3.85 14.81
CA GLN A 276 -2.26 -4.06 14.83
C GLN A 276 -2.84 -4.32 13.43
N GLY A 277 -2.19 -5.17 12.64
CA GLY A 277 -2.70 -5.57 11.33
C GLY A 277 -2.55 -4.55 10.20
N LYS A 278 -1.92 -3.39 10.44
CA LYS A 278 -1.74 -2.30 9.46
C LYS A 278 -0.88 -2.66 8.23
N ILE A 279 -0.35 -3.88 8.17
CA ILE A 279 0.40 -4.41 7.04
C ILE A 279 -0.22 -5.74 6.61
N CYS A 280 -0.17 -6.73 7.50
CA CYS A 280 -0.53 -8.10 7.18
C CYS A 280 -2.03 -8.28 6.87
N SER A 281 -2.92 -7.43 7.40
CA SER A 281 -4.34 -7.49 7.03
C SER A 281 -4.54 -7.21 5.54
N TYR A 282 -3.81 -6.25 4.98
CA TYR A 282 -3.89 -5.90 3.56
C TYR A 282 -3.27 -6.97 2.67
N LEU A 283 -2.13 -7.56 3.10
CA LEU A 283 -1.52 -8.68 2.40
C LEU A 283 -2.46 -9.88 2.33
N THR A 284 -3.00 -10.30 3.47
CA THR A 284 -3.97 -11.40 3.53
C THR A 284 -5.21 -11.09 2.70
N GLY A 285 -5.78 -9.88 2.83
CA GLY A 285 -6.93 -9.45 2.04
C GLY A 285 -6.68 -9.45 0.54
N SER A 286 -5.49 -9.04 0.09
CA SER A 286 -5.11 -9.09 -1.33
C SER A 286 -5.04 -10.52 -1.88
N VAL A 287 -4.70 -11.50 -1.05
CA VAL A 287 -4.65 -12.92 -1.44
C VAL A 287 -6.04 -13.54 -1.43
N THR A 288 -6.80 -13.32 -0.36
CA THR A 288 -8.14 -13.90 -0.20
C THR A 288 -9.22 -13.18 -1.00
N LYS A 289 -8.91 -11.99 -1.53
CA LYS A 289 -9.88 -11.07 -2.16
C LYS A 289 -11.06 -10.76 -1.24
N SER A 290 -10.80 -10.71 0.07
CA SER A 290 -11.86 -10.50 1.06
C SER A 290 -12.45 -9.10 0.93
N ASP A 291 -13.77 -8.99 0.97
CA ASP A 291 -14.48 -7.69 0.93
C ASP A 291 -14.13 -6.80 2.13
N THR A 292 -13.82 -7.44 3.27
CA THR A 292 -13.51 -6.76 4.52
C THR A 292 -12.18 -7.22 5.09
N LEU A 293 -11.53 -6.31 5.79
CA LEU A 293 -10.35 -6.57 6.59
C LEU A 293 -10.75 -6.83 8.05
N ILE A 294 -9.74 -6.87 8.92
CA ILE A 294 -10.00 -6.92 10.35
C ILE A 294 -10.74 -5.67 10.86
N THR A 295 -11.37 -5.78 12.02
CA THR A 295 -11.85 -4.60 12.75
C THR A 295 -10.68 -3.80 13.32
N PHE A 296 -10.50 -2.56 12.86
CA PHE A 296 -9.52 -1.62 13.43
C PHE A 296 -10.09 -0.95 14.68
N ARG A 297 -9.59 -1.33 15.85
CA ARG A 297 -10.09 -0.86 17.16
C ARG A 297 -9.23 0.26 17.73
N SER A 298 -9.85 1.07 18.58
CA SER A 298 -9.15 2.08 19.38
C SER A 298 -8.34 1.41 20.49
N PRO A 299 -7.15 1.94 20.84
CA PRO A 299 -6.46 3.01 20.14
C PRO A 299 -5.80 2.52 18.84
N LEU A 300 -5.94 3.29 17.76
CA LEU A 300 -5.36 2.98 16.44
C LEU A 300 -3.83 3.04 16.42
N TYR A 301 -3.24 3.69 17.42
CA TYR A 301 -1.80 3.77 17.64
C TYR A 301 -1.58 3.63 19.13
N THR A 302 -0.55 2.88 19.51
CA THR A 302 -0.22 2.64 20.91
C THR A 302 -0.05 3.96 21.66
N LEU A 303 -0.71 4.08 22.80
CA LEU A 303 -0.60 5.23 23.69
C LEU A 303 0.39 4.82 24.79
N TRP A 304 1.64 5.29 24.67
CA TRP A 304 2.65 5.21 25.73
C TRP A 304 2.76 6.57 26.40
#